data_AF-A0A497EEV4-F1
#
_entry.id   AF-A0A497EEV4-F1
#
_cell.length_a   1.000
_cell.length_b   1.000
_cell.length_c   1.000
_cell.angle_alpha   90.00
_cell.angle_beta   90.00
_cell.angle_gamma   90.00
#
_symmetry.space_group_name_H-M   'P 1'
#
loop_
_entity.id
_entity.type
_entity.pdbx_description
1 polymer ?
#
loop_
_entity_poly.entity_id
_entity_poly.type
_entity_poly.pdbx_seq_one_letter_code
_entity_poly.pdbx_strand_id
1 'polypeptide(L)'
;MKRLIPALSLTLIIIGGAAASLAASEAATCCFTNTRFSGQCTVTLGAEETCADILSYLNNQNSVGKAYCGNTIIRGGWASVTCEEKKAGRLGSRDAGKPGCQDARTQNRSAGIETAR
;
A
#
# COMPACT_ATOMS: atom_id res chain seq x y z
N MET A 1 -28.21 60.75 26.00
CA MET A 1 -29.39 60.25 25.26
C MET A 1 -28.98 59.89 23.83
N LYS A 2 -28.86 58.60 23.50
CA LYS A 2 -29.15 58.02 22.17
C LYS A 2 -28.89 56.51 22.28
N ARG A 3 -29.97 55.75 22.40
CA ARG A 3 -29.98 54.31 22.16
C ARG A 3 -29.94 54.08 20.65
N LEU A 4 -29.38 52.97 20.20
CA LEU A 4 -29.90 52.15 19.11
C LEU A 4 -29.11 50.84 19.01
N ILE A 5 -29.83 49.74 19.21
CA ILE A 5 -29.44 48.35 18.92
C ILE A 5 -30.29 47.93 17.71
N PRO A 6 -29.73 47.26 16.71
CA PRO A 6 -30.26 45.93 16.32
C PRO A 6 -29.09 44.98 15.99
N ALA A 7 -28.92 43.86 16.71
CA ALA A 7 -29.59 42.59 16.47
C ALA A 7 -29.53 42.16 14.98
N LEU A 8 -28.40 41.56 14.58
CA LEU A 8 -28.31 40.73 13.39
C LEU A 8 -28.00 39.29 13.81
N SER A 9 -29.00 38.43 13.67
CA SER A 9 -28.95 36.99 13.89
C SER A 9 -28.43 36.24 12.65
N LEU A 10 -27.98 35.00 12.89
CA LEU A 10 -27.73 33.89 11.92
C LEU A 10 -26.46 34.05 11.05
N THR A 11 -25.58 33.05 10.85
CA THR A 11 -25.86 31.61 10.65
C THR A 11 -24.60 30.73 10.81
N LEU A 12 -24.84 29.50 11.28
CA LEU A 12 -24.35 28.21 10.76
C LEU A 12 -22.85 27.80 10.87
N ILE A 13 -22.58 27.01 11.92
CA ILE A 13 -21.98 25.66 11.93
C ILE A 13 -20.89 25.32 10.90
N ILE A 14 -19.69 25.01 11.40
CA ILE A 14 -18.84 23.96 10.79
C ILE A 14 -18.47 22.96 11.88
N ILE A 15 -19.09 21.78 11.81
CA ILE A 15 -18.67 20.58 12.54
C ILE A 15 -17.38 20.12 11.87
N GLY A 16 -16.23 20.56 12.39
CA GLY A 16 -14.93 20.03 12.00
C GLY A 16 -14.64 18.75 12.78
N GLY A 17 -15.28 17.66 12.39
CA GLY A 17 -14.92 16.33 12.87
C GLY A 17 -13.47 16.04 12.51
N ALA A 18 -12.60 15.97 13.53
CA ALA A 18 -11.27 15.41 13.36
C ALA A 18 -11.44 13.93 13.01
N ALA A 19 -11.33 13.61 11.72
CA ALA A 19 -11.09 12.25 11.28
C ALA A 19 -9.69 11.84 11.76
N ALA A 20 -9.60 11.40 13.01
CA ALA A 20 -8.51 10.55 13.43
C ALA A 20 -8.66 9.26 12.60
N SER A 21 -7.88 9.14 11.53
CA SER A 21 -7.68 7.86 10.87
C SER A 21 -7.06 6.90 11.87
N LEU A 22 -7.89 6.22 12.66
CA LEU A 22 -7.54 4.95 13.31
C LEU A 22 -7.37 3.93 12.18
N ALA A 23 -6.23 3.98 11.52
CA ALA A 23 -5.75 2.85 10.74
C ALA A 23 -5.58 1.68 11.73
N ALA A 24 -6.27 0.59 11.41
CA ALA A 24 -6.48 -0.57 12.24
C ALA A 24 -5.19 -1.09 12.88
N SER A 25 -5.28 -1.43 14.16
CA SER A 25 -4.34 -2.27 14.90
C SER A 25 -4.43 -3.74 14.45
N GLU A 26 -4.28 -3.99 13.16
CA GLU A 26 -3.73 -5.25 12.66
C GLU A 26 -2.22 -5.06 12.61
N ALA A 27 -1.42 -6.08 12.94
CA ALA A 27 0.04 -6.01 12.98
C ALA A 27 0.60 -5.32 11.72
N ALA A 28 0.82 -4.01 11.83
CA ALA A 28 1.02 -3.18 10.67
C ALA A 28 2.44 -3.44 10.18
N THR A 29 2.54 -3.81 8.91
CA THR A 29 3.83 -4.11 8.29
C THR A 29 4.32 -2.85 7.58
N CYS A 30 5.52 -2.40 7.92
CA CYS A 30 6.17 -1.26 7.31
C CYS A 30 7.26 -1.74 6.36
N CYS A 31 7.41 -1.05 5.24
CA CYS A 31 8.47 -1.35 4.30
C CYS A 31 9.38 -0.15 4.07
N PHE A 32 10.67 -0.42 4.07
CA PHE A 32 11.71 0.58 3.95
C PHE A 32 12.70 0.20 2.84
N THR A 33 13.22 1.20 2.16
CA THR A 33 14.28 1.03 1.16
C THR A 33 15.48 1.91 1.51
N ASN A 34 16.66 1.45 1.12
CA ASN A 34 17.89 2.23 1.20
C ASN A 34 18.82 1.77 0.08
N THR A 35 19.45 2.71 -0.63
CA THR A 35 20.36 2.40 -1.76
C THR A 35 21.61 1.60 -1.36
N ARG A 36 21.92 1.58 -0.06
CA ARG A 36 23.01 0.81 0.54
C ARG A 36 22.55 -0.55 1.08
N PHE A 37 21.25 -0.80 1.12
CA PHE A 37 20.66 -2.05 1.56
C PHE A 37 20.14 -2.86 0.38
N SER A 38 20.42 -4.16 0.36
CA SER A 38 19.99 -5.03 -0.74
C SER A 38 18.52 -5.41 -0.61
N GLY A 39 17.66 -4.73 -1.36
CA GLY A 39 16.23 -5.04 -1.47
C GLY A 39 15.33 -4.21 -0.55
N GLN A 40 14.07 -4.62 -0.44
CA GLN A 40 13.11 -4.01 0.48
C GLN A 40 13.25 -4.61 1.87
N CYS A 41 13.34 -3.76 2.89
CA CYS A 41 13.23 -4.17 4.27
C CYS A 41 11.76 -4.19 4.68
N THR A 42 11.27 -5.32 5.18
CA THR A 42 9.92 -5.47 5.73
C THR A 42 10.03 -5.62 7.24
N VAL A 43 9.29 -4.79 7.99
CA VAL A 43 9.29 -4.76 9.45
C VAL A 43 7.86 -4.90 9.96
N THR A 44 7.63 -5.86 10.85
CA THR A 44 6.37 -6.00 11.57
C THR A 44 6.42 -5.11 12.81
N LEU A 45 5.42 -4.23 12.97
CA LEU A 45 5.33 -3.34 14.12
C LEU A 45 4.90 -4.08 15.39
N GLY A 46 5.48 -3.67 16.53
CA GLY A 46 4.93 -3.95 17.85
C GLY A 46 3.67 -3.13 18.14
N ALA A 47 2.96 -3.46 19.22
CA ALA A 47 1.65 -2.87 19.56
C ALA A 47 1.65 -1.34 19.72
N GLU A 48 2.80 -0.75 20.04
CA GLU A 48 2.96 0.69 20.31
C GLU A 48 3.97 1.37 19.37
N GLU A 49 4.47 0.66 18.35
CA GLU A 49 5.44 1.19 17.40
C GLU A 49 4.74 1.67 16.11
N THR A 50 5.27 2.72 15.49
CA THR A 50 4.76 3.24 14.21
C THR A 50 5.83 3.18 13.13
N CYS A 51 5.44 3.13 11.86
CA CYS A 51 6.41 3.16 10.76
C CYS A 51 7.28 4.41 10.79
N ALA A 52 6.74 5.54 11.26
CA ALA A 52 7.46 6.79 11.39
C ALA A 52 8.54 6.72 12.48
N ASP A 53 8.23 6.09 13.62
CA ASP A 53 9.20 5.89 14.70
C ASP A 53 10.39 5.04 14.24
N ILE A 54 10.10 3.93 13.55
CA ILE A 54 11.14 3.04 13.00
C ILE A 54 11.95 3.74 11.91
N LEU A 55 11.30 4.51 11.02
CA LEU A 55 12.00 5.29 10.00
C LEU A 55 12.95 6.31 10.62
N SER A 56 12.51 6.97 11.69
CA SER A 56 13.32 7.92 12.45
C SER A 56 14.50 7.20 13.12
N TYR A 57 14.25 6.04 13.74
CA TYR A 57 15.28 5.21 14.33
C TYR A 57 16.34 4.77 13.31
N LEU A 58 15.93 4.30 12.13
CA LEU A 58 16.83 3.87 11.05
C LEU A 58 17.67 5.02 10.47
N ASN A 59 17.16 6.26 10.51
CA ASN A 59 17.86 7.45 10.03
C ASN A 59 18.67 8.18 11.11
N ASN A 60 18.65 7.72 12.35
CA ASN A 60 19.41 8.33 13.44
C ASN A 60 20.76 7.61 13.65
N GLN A 61 21.86 8.36 13.49
CA GLN A 61 23.23 7.83 13.64
C GLN A 61 23.52 7.32 15.06
N ASN A 62 22.80 7.83 16.07
CA ASN A 62 23.02 7.49 17.48
C ASN A 62 22.14 6.31 17.96
N SER A 63 21.27 5.78 17.09
CA SER A 63 20.33 4.72 17.44
C SER A 63 21.00 3.34 17.52
N VAL A 64 20.89 2.71 18.69
CA VAL A 64 21.39 1.37 19.00
C VAL A 64 20.35 0.54 19.79
N GLY A 65 20.45 -0.79 19.71
CA GLY A 65 19.67 -1.71 20.57
C GLY A 65 18.38 -2.29 19.98
N LYS A 66 17.85 -1.76 18.88
CA LYS A 66 16.72 -2.35 18.14
C LYS A 66 17.17 -3.05 16.86
N ALA A 67 16.55 -4.19 16.58
CA ALA A 67 16.83 -5.07 15.46
C ALA A 67 15.79 -4.90 14.34
N TYR A 68 16.08 -4.04 13.37
CA TYR A 68 15.26 -3.87 12.16
C TYR A 68 16.06 -4.23 10.91
N CYS A 69 15.37 -4.64 9.84
CA CYS A 69 15.99 -4.89 8.53
C CYS A 69 17.18 -5.87 8.58
N GLY A 70 17.04 -6.98 9.31
CA GLY A 70 18.12 -7.97 9.44
C GLY A 70 19.33 -7.46 10.25
N ASN A 71 19.09 -6.58 11.23
CA ASN A 71 20.13 -6.03 12.11
C ASN A 71 21.19 -5.20 11.38
N THR A 72 20.77 -4.49 10.32
CA THR A 72 21.64 -3.66 9.49
C THR A 72 22.40 -2.59 10.29
N ILE A 73 23.66 -2.37 9.94
CA ILE A 73 24.50 -1.29 10.47
C ILE A 73 24.27 0.05 9.75
N ILE A 74 23.52 0.04 8.64
CA ILE A 74 23.30 1.23 7.81
C ILE A 74 22.41 2.21 8.59
N ARG A 75 22.87 3.46 8.69
CA ARG A 75 22.13 4.56 9.29
C ARG A 75 22.07 5.72 8.29
N GLY A 76 20.89 6.34 8.19
CA GLY A 76 20.63 7.41 7.23
C GLY A 76 20.31 6.91 5.82
N GLY A 77 19.54 7.70 5.07
CA GLY A 77 19.14 7.40 3.68
C GLY A 77 18.03 6.36 3.55
N TRP A 78 17.35 6.01 4.65
CA TRP A 78 16.18 5.16 4.63
C TRP A 78 14.93 5.95 4.25
N ALA A 79 14.07 5.37 3.42
CA ALA A 79 12.78 5.92 3.06
C ALA A 79 11.68 4.87 3.24
N SER A 80 10.51 5.30 3.71
CA SER A 80 9.31 4.47 3.72
C SER A 80 8.77 4.29 2.31
N VAL A 81 8.48 3.05 1.94
CA VAL A 81 7.87 2.69 0.67
C VAL A 81 6.64 1.85 0.94
N THR A 82 5.75 1.77 -0.05
CA THR A 82 4.66 0.79 -0.02
C THR A 82 5.27 -0.61 0.02
N CYS A 83 4.79 -1.42 0.96
CA CYS A 83 5.15 -2.83 0.97
C CYS A 83 4.73 -3.44 -0.35
N GLU A 84 5.68 -4.04 -1.05
CA GLU A 84 5.28 -4.93 -2.13
C GLU A 84 4.64 -6.11 -1.41
N GLU A 85 3.32 -6.22 -1.52
CA GLU A 85 2.64 -7.48 -1.25
C GLU A 85 3.31 -8.49 -2.18
N LYS A 86 4.33 -9.19 -1.68
CA LYS A 86 4.65 -10.49 -2.25
C LYS A 86 3.30 -11.16 -2.30
N LYS A 87 2.84 -11.55 -3.49
CA LYS A 87 1.75 -12.50 -3.67
C LYS A 87 2.19 -13.79 -2.99
N ALA A 88 2.18 -13.81 -1.67
CA ALA A 88 2.34 -14.96 -0.82
C ALA A 88 1.04 -15.72 -1.01
N GLY A 89 1.05 -16.55 -2.07
CA GLY A 89 0.09 -17.59 -2.36
C GLY A 89 -1.31 -17.40 -1.79
N ARG A 90 -2.12 -16.49 -2.36
CA ARG A 90 -3.56 -16.75 -2.43
C ARG A 90 -3.86 -17.62 -3.66
N LEU A 91 -3.29 -18.82 -3.66
CA LEU A 91 -3.90 -19.97 -4.30
C LEU A 91 -5.04 -20.39 -3.35
N GLY A 92 -6.26 -19.92 -3.63
CA GLY A 92 -7.42 -20.40 -2.89
C GLY A 92 -8.62 -19.45 -2.88
N SER A 93 -9.31 -19.32 -4.01
CA SER A 93 -10.66 -19.85 -4.09
C SER A 93 -10.93 -20.28 -5.52
N ARG A 94 -11.23 -21.57 -5.64
CA ARG A 94 -11.89 -22.19 -6.78
C ARG A 94 -13.33 -21.66 -6.85
N ASP A 95 -14.04 -22.07 -7.90
CA ASP A 95 -15.44 -21.77 -8.25
C ASP A 95 -15.62 -20.51 -9.11
N ALA A 96 -16.07 -20.55 -10.37
CA ALA A 96 -16.45 -21.63 -11.25
C ALA A 96 -16.38 -21.10 -12.70
N GLY A 97 -15.80 -21.86 -13.63
CA GLY A 97 -15.76 -21.50 -15.04
C GLY A 97 -14.74 -22.28 -15.86
N LYS A 98 -14.89 -23.60 -15.94
CA LYS A 98 -14.32 -24.42 -17.04
C LYS A 98 -15.51 -24.97 -17.86
N PRO A 99 -15.34 -25.43 -19.11
CA PRO A 99 -14.18 -25.36 -20.01
C PRO A 99 -14.54 -24.86 -21.42
N GLY A 100 -13.53 -24.45 -22.19
CA GLY A 100 -13.68 -24.18 -23.63
C GLY A 100 -12.35 -24.33 -24.36
N CYS A 101 -11.79 -25.54 -24.35
CA CYS A 101 -10.85 -25.94 -25.38
C CYS A 101 -11.66 -26.26 -26.64
N GLN A 102 -11.11 -25.96 -27.83
CA GLN A 102 -11.70 -26.16 -29.18
C GLN A 102 -12.62 -24.97 -29.50
N ASP A 103 -12.20 -23.96 -30.27
CA ASP A 103 -12.25 -23.98 -31.73
C ASP A 103 -11.29 -22.93 -32.34
N ALA A 104 -10.06 -23.29 -32.64
CA ALA A 104 -9.18 -22.45 -33.48
C ALA A 104 -8.49 -23.24 -34.59
N ARG A 105 -9.07 -24.38 -35.00
CA ARG A 105 -8.59 -25.18 -36.13
C ARG A 105 -9.56 -25.30 -37.30
N THR A 106 -10.77 -24.74 -37.19
CA THR A 106 -11.83 -24.92 -38.20
C THR A 106 -11.96 -23.76 -39.20
N GLN A 107 -11.29 -22.62 -39.00
CA GLN A 107 -11.39 -21.48 -39.92
C GLN A 107 -10.39 -21.47 -41.10
N ASN A 108 -9.55 -22.50 -41.24
CA ASN A 108 -8.60 -22.61 -42.36
C ASN A 108 -8.96 -23.77 -43.31
N ARG A 109 -10.22 -23.85 -43.76
CA ARG A 109 -10.69 -24.84 -44.74
C ARG A 109 -11.48 -24.24 -45.91
N SER A 110 -11.35 -22.93 -46.13
CA SER A 110 -12.13 -22.23 -47.16
C SER A 110 -11.33 -21.11 -47.81
N ALA A 111 -10.33 -21.48 -48.61
CA ALA A 111 -9.81 -20.64 -49.69
C ALA A 111 -9.24 -21.53 -50.82
N GLY A 112 -10.00 -21.66 -51.92
CA GLY A 112 -9.60 -22.06 -53.29
C GLY A 112 -9.01 -23.46 -53.47
N ILE A 113 -9.44 -24.40 -54.32
CA ILE A 113 -10.12 -24.37 -55.62
C ILE A 113 -9.75 -23.22 -56.55
N GLU A 114 -8.48 -23.13 -56.97
CA GLU A 114 -8.10 -22.64 -58.30
C GLU A 114 -6.88 -23.47 -58.79
N THR A 115 -7.08 -24.49 -59.63
CA THR A 115 -7.01 -24.47 -61.10
C THR A 115 -5.60 -24.81 -61.65
N ALA A 116 -5.53 -26.00 -62.26
CA ALA A 116 -4.70 -26.43 -63.40
C ALA A 116 -3.48 -25.59 -63.82
N ARG A 117 -2.31 -26.22 -63.95
CA ARG A 117 -1.82 -26.89 -65.17
C ARG A 117 -0.46 -27.54 -64.92
#